data_AF-A0A954WRM3-F1
#
_entry.id   AF-A0A954WRM3-F1
#
_cell.length_a   1.000
_cell.length_b   1.000
_cell.length_c   1.000
_cell.angle_alpha   90.00
_cell.angle_beta   90.00
_cell.angle_gamma   90.00
#
_symmetry.space_group_name_H-M   'P 1'
#
loop_
_entity.id
_entity.type
_entity.pdbx_description
1 polymer ?
#
loop_
_entity_poly.entity_id
_entity_poly.type
_entity_poly.pdbx_seq_one_letter_code
_entity_poly.pdbx_strand_id
1 'polypeptide(L)'
;MAISTQRKLEPTEVRRFGSGLEQHITPDLTEIQTVAYGDFLQLETDSAKRKDQGIESVLREIFPVESYDKSLTLDYVRYDLGKPRYTPEECRQLRLTYGRPFRVWLRLNKEEPIEEEVYLGDMPIMLGGGEFIINGAERVVVSQLHRSPGVDFVMEQDTTSDRKLASCRIIPERGSWIELNVTKKDSLTVRIDQSGKFSAMTLLRAMDPTFGNDADLLRVFYDTSVEKITDGRSIAKVEGKVAVDDIVYPSSSDRAGEIIVEAGHKISKNTAEIICTSGIKQCEVMDAPSVGLIFNALADDNTSSHEEALLRIYQRLRPGNPPQLEKARQLFQEKFYDVNRYRLGRVGRFRINRKLDLSVSEEEMTLRPEDMIASLKYLLELSTTGGNAQIDDIDHLGNRRLRTICELACDELRKGFLKLRRTVQERMSLKDVEDMTPRSLVNPKSISAAIEYFFGRGELSQVVDQTNPLSMLTHERRLSALGPGGLNRKRAGFEVRDVHISHYGRICPIETPEGTNIGLISSLAIYAGVDDYGFLVTPYRKVKSGKLTDEIDWLRADEESRAYVAPADAVCEDGTLTDQNLVARYRSDFEMVKADVIDYVDIAPSQMVGVSAGLIPFLEHDDANRALMGSNM
;
A
#
# COMPACT_ATOMS: atom_id res chain seq x y z
N MET A 1 15.77 -9.09 -52.22
CA MET A 1 14.46 -9.68 -51.86
C MET A 1 14.68 -10.55 -50.64
N ALA A 2 14.13 -10.18 -49.48
CA ALA A 2 14.13 -11.06 -48.31
C ALA A 2 13.31 -12.30 -48.67
N ILE A 3 13.92 -13.48 -48.59
CA ILE A 3 13.25 -14.75 -48.87
C ILE A 3 12.21 -14.92 -47.75
N SER A 4 10.92 -14.86 -48.11
CA SER A 4 9.81 -15.27 -47.26
C SER A 4 9.96 -16.75 -46.96
N THR A 5 10.81 -17.09 -46.00
CA THR A 5 10.89 -18.44 -45.46
C THR A 5 9.66 -18.60 -44.58
N GLN A 6 8.71 -19.44 -44.98
CA GLN A 6 7.72 -19.97 -44.04
C GLN A 6 8.50 -20.72 -42.95
N ARG A 7 8.85 -20.04 -41.86
CA ARG A 7 9.52 -20.60 -40.68
C ARG A 7 8.53 -21.20 -39.68
N LYS A 8 7.24 -21.26 -40.03
CA LYS A 8 6.22 -21.89 -39.21
C LYS A 8 6.10 -23.34 -39.67
N LEU A 9 6.68 -24.26 -38.90
CA LEU A 9 6.32 -25.67 -39.02
C LEU A 9 4.89 -25.79 -38.51
N GLU A 10 3.94 -26.03 -39.41
CA GLU A 10 2.59 -26.44 -39.01
C GLU A 10 2.62 -27.96 -38.83
N PRO A 11 2.62 -28.46 -37.58
CA PRO A 11 2.65 -29.89 -37.35
C PRO A 11 1.38 -30.52 -37.92
N THR A 12 1.53 -31.57 -38.73
CA THR A 12 0.41 -32.33 -39.29
C THR A 12 -0.37 -33.10 -38.22
N GLU A 13 0.28 -33.42 -37.10
CA GLU A 13 -0.32 -34.09 -35.94
C GLU A 13 0.35 -33.57 -34.66
N VAL A 14 -0.45 -33.24 -33.64
CA VAL A 14 0.04 -32.88 -32.30
C VAL A 14 -0.45 -33.96 -31.33
N ARG A 15 0.49 -34.68 -30.71
CA ARG A 15 0.19 -35.70 -29.69
C ARG A 15 0.41 -35.12 -28.30
N ARG A 16 -0.57 -35.28 -27.42
CA ARG A 16 -0.50 -34.85 -26.01
C ARG A 16 -0.35 -36.07 -25.12
N PHE A 17 0.70 -36.09 -24.31
CA PHE A 17 1.05 -37.21 -23.42
C PHE A 17 0.65 -36.98 -21.95
N GLY A 18 0.21 -35.76 -21.60
CA GLY A 18 -0.24 -35.44 -20.25
C GLY A 18 -1.49 -36.22 -19.84
N SER A 19 -1.73 -36.33 -18.53
CA SER A 19 -2.86 -37.03 -17.91
C SER A 19 -4.24 -36.41 -18.19
N GLY A 20 -4.31 -35.37 -19.04
CA GLY A 20 -5.54 -34.65 -19.36
C GLY A 20 -5.92 -33.59 -18.33
N LEU A 21 -5.08 -33.31 -17.34
CA LEU A 21 -5.27 -32.27 -16.31
C LEU A 21 -5.02 -30.84 -16.82
N GLU A 22 -4.44 -30.68 -18.01
CA GLU A 22 -4.14 -29.39 -18.68
C GLU A 22 -5.38 -28.73 -19.32
N GLN A 23 -6.47 -28.54 -18.58
CA GLN A 23 -7.76 -28.10 -19.15
C GLN A 23 -8.14 -26.64 -18.90
N HIS A 24 -7.26 -25.82 -18.32
CA HIS A 24 -7.55 -24.39 -18.20
C HIS A 24 -7.04 -23.61 -19.42
N ILE A 25 -7.89 -22.73 -19.95
CA ILE A 25 -7.51 -21.83 -21.04
C ILE A 25 -6.42 -20.88 -20.54
N THR A 26 -5.30 -20.82 -21.25
CA THR A 26 -4.23 -19.86 -20.95
C THR A 26 -4.78 -18.44 -21.14
N PRO A 27 -4.64 -17.56 -20.13
CA PRO A 27 -5.09 -16.18 -20.25
C PRO A 27 -4.24 -15.42 -21.27
N ASP A 28 -4.69 -14.23 -21.67
CA ASP A 28 -3.85 -13.35 -22.48
C ASP A 28 -2.62 -12.91 -21.66
N LEU A 29 -1.45 -13.30 -22.16
CA LEU A 29 -0.18 -13.16 -21.45
C LEU A 29 0.30 -11.70 -21.38
N THR A 30 -0.32 -10.76 -22.09
CA THR A 30 0.02 -9.34 -22.03
C THR A 30 -1.10 -8.47 -21.43
N GLU A 31 -2.20 -9.10 -20.99
CA GLU A 31 -3.41 -8.43 -20.51
C GLU A 31 -3.13 -7.39 -19.41
N ILE A 32 -2.27 -7.72 -18.44
CA ILE A 32 -1.93 -6.82 -17.34
C ILE A 32 -1.35 -5.49 -17.84
N GLN A 33 -0.52 -5.51 -18.89
CA GLN A 33 0.08 -4.31 -19.46
C GLN A 33 -0.92 -3.56 -20.35
N THR A 34 -1.62 -4.29 -21.23
CA THR A 34 -2.54 -3.71 -22.22
C THR A 34 -3.77 -3.10 -21.57
N VAL A 35 -4.39 -3.79 -20.61
CA VAL A 35 -5.54 -3.29 -19.84
C VAL A 35 -5.13 -2.09 -19.00
N ALA A 36 -4.03 -2.18 -18.23
CA ALA A 36 -3.60 -1.06 -17.39
C ALA A 36 -3.27 0.18 -18.22
N TYR A 37 -2.60 0.05 -19.36
CA TYR A 37 -2.32 1.22 -20.20
C TYR A 37 -3.58 1.74 -20.93
N GLY A 38 -4.51 0.86 -21.27
CA GLY A 38 -5.85 1.23 -21.76
C GLY A 38 -6.61 2.06 -20.73
N ASP A 39 -6.62 1.62 -19.47
CA ASP A 39 -7.23 2.32 -18.34
C ASP A 39 -6.58 3.67 -18.06
N PHE A 40 -5.26 3.76 -18.24
CA PHE A 40 -4.51 5.00 -18.12
C PHE A 40 -4.94 6.06 -19.16
N LEU A 41 -5.09 5.64 -20.43
CA LEU A 41 -5.38 6.55 -21.53
C LEU A 41 -6.87 6.81 -21.77
N GLN A 42 -7.75 5.84 -21.46
CA GLN A 42 -9.19 5.83 -21.76
C GLN A 42 -9.53 6.31 -23.19
N LEU A 43 -8.75 5.86 -24.18
CA LEU A 43 -8.80 6.36 -25.57
C LEU A 43 -10.19 6.23 -26.22
N GLU A 44 -10.83 5.08 -26.03
CA GLU A 44 -12.10 4.74 -26.67
C GLU A 44 -13.32 5.26 -25.89
N THR A 45 -13.10 5.92 -24.75
CA THR A 45 -14.18 6.43 -23.90
C THR A 45 -14.42 7.91 -24.18
N ASP A 46 -15.68 8.26 -24.43
CA ASP A 46 -16.11 9.66 -24.59
C ASP A 46 -15.74 10.50 -23.35
N SER A 47 -15.32 11.75 -23.57
CA SER A 47 -14.82 12.62 -22.51
C SER A 47 -15.78 12.76 -21.31
N ALA A 48 -17.10 12.73 -21.53
CA ALA A 48 -18.09 12.88 -20.46
C ALA A 48 -18.30 11.59 -19.65
N LYS A 49 -17.87 10.44 -20.16
CA LYS A 49 -18.06 9.11 -19.55
C LYS A 49 -16.77 8.51 -18.99
N ARG A 50 -15.66 9.25 -19.05
CA ARG A 50 -14.38 8.78 -18.50
C ARG A 50 -14.48 8.60 -17.00
N LYS A 51 -13.94 7.49 -16.52
CA LYS A 51 -13.82 7.20 -15.09
C LYS A 51 -12.72 8.07 -14.50
N ASP A 52 -12.80 8.34 -13.19
CA ASP A 52 -11.75 9.01 -12.43
C ASP A 52 -10.54 8.06 -12.20
N GLN A 53 -9.84 7.75 -13.29
CA GLN A 53 -8.66 6.88 -13.32
C GLN A 53 -7.67 7.36 -14.40
N GLY A 54 -6.40 6.98 -14.29
CA GLY A 54 -5.40 7.32 -15.30
C GLY A 54 -5.13 8.83 -15.41
N ILE A 55 -4.99 9.32 -16.64
CA ILE A 55 -4.77 10.75 -16.93
C ILE A 55 -5.90 11.62 -16.36
N GLU A 56 -7.15 11.15 -16.48
CA GLU A 56 -8.34 11.87 -16.03
C GLU A 56 -8.25 12.18 -14.53
N SER A 57 -7.83 11.20 -13.73
CA SER A 57 -7.70 11.37 -12.28
C SER A 57 -6.61 12.35 -11.89
N VAL A 58 -5.46 12.29 -12.57
CA VAL A 58 -4.35 13.24 -12.33
C VAL A 58 -4.78 14.67 -12.66
N LEU A 59 -5.56 14.88 -13.73
CA LEU A 59 -6.05 16.20 -14.10
C LEU A 59 -7.08 16.72 -13.08
N ARG A 60 -8.05 15.89 -12.69
CA ARG A 60 -9.07 16.25 -11.69
C ARG A 60 -8.50 16.48 -10.29
N GLU A 61 -7.40 15.83 -9.94
CA GLU A 61 -6.69 16.06 -8.68
C GLU A 61 -5.99 17.43 -8.65
N ILE A 62 -5.48 17.88 -9.80
CA ILE A 62 -4.63 19.08 -9.88
C ILE A 62 -5.45 20.34 -10.13
N PHE A 63 -6.53 20.23 -10.90
CA PHE A 63 -7.42 21.32 -11.24
C PHE A 63 -8.70 21.28 -10.38
N PRO A 64 -9.26 22.43 -9.99
CA PRO A 64 -8.94 23.77 -10.45
C PRO A 64 -7.67 24.36 -9.82
N VAL A 65 -6.99 25.23 -10.57
CA VAL A 65 -5.84 25.99 -10.08
C VAL A 65 -6.27 27.43 -9.80
N GLU A 66 -6.26 27.82 -8.54
CA GLU A 66 -6.64 29.16 -8.09
C GLU A 66 -5.42 30.08 -7.93
N SER A 67 -5.60 31.37 -8.21
CA SER A 67 -4.63 32.43 -7.88
C SER A 67 -4.49 32.64 -6.37
N TYR A 68 -3.42 33.28 -5.89
CA TYR A 68 -3.20 33.49 -4.45
C TYR A 68 -4.28 34.33 -3.77
N ASP A 69 -4.84 35.29 -4.50
CA ASP A 69 -5.96 36.14 -4.09
C ASP A 69 -7.33 35.53 -4.37
N LYS A 70 -7.37 34.33 -4.99
CA LYS A 70 -8.57 33.59 -5.39
C LYS A 70 -9.50 34.35 -6.36
N SER A 71 -8.98 35.34 -7.07
CA SER A 71 -9.75 36.11 -8.06
C SER A 71 -9.90 35.36 -9.39
N LEU A 72 -8.94 34.51 -9.74
CA LEU A 72 -8.91 33.77 -11.00
C LEU A 72 -8.84 32.26 -10.74
N THR A 73 -9.56 31.48 -11.55
CA THR A 73 -9.44 30.02 -11.54
C THR A 73 -9.18 29.50 -12.94
N LEU A 74 -8.30 28.50 -13.04
CA LEU A 74 -8.09 27.73 -14.26
C LEU A 74 -8.67 26.33 -14.04
N ASP A 75 -9.70 26.00 -14.79
CA ASP A 75 -10.43 24.75 -14.68
C ASP A 75 -10.03 23.78 -15.80
N TYR A 76 -10.07 22.50 -15.48
CA TYR A 76 -9.95 21.42 -16.46
C TYR A 76 -11.32 21.07 -17.04
N VAL A 77 -11.43 21.04 -18.38
CA VAL A 77 -12.68 20.68 -19.08
C VAL A 77 -12.62 19.24 -19.58
N ARG A 78 -11.61 18.92 -20.40
CA ARG A 78 -11.39 17.57 -20.97
C ARG A 78 -9.98 17.45 -21.56
N TYR A 79 -9.51 16.23 -21.82
CA TYR A 79 -8.31 15.99 -22.64
C TYR A 79 -8.63 15.25 -23.93
N ASP A 80 -7.80 15.47 -24.95
CA ASP A 80 -7.87 14.81 -26.25
C ASP A 80 -6.52 14.22 -26.62
N LEU A 81 -6.54 12.97 -27.11
CA LEU A 81 -5.39 12.27 -27.65
C LEU A 81 -5.56 12.14 -29.16
N GLY A 82 -4.90 13.03 -29.90
CA GLY A 82 -4.99 13.11 -31.35
C GLY A 82 -4.45 11.86 -32.07
N LYS A 83 -4.53 11.84 -33.41
CA LYS A 83 -3.93 10.75 -34.19
C LYS A 83 -2.40 10.85 -34.17
N PRO A 84 -1.67 9.71 -34.16
CA PRO A 84 -0.23 9.70 -34.33
C PRO A 84 0.17 10.43 -35.62
N ARG A 85 1.22 11.25 -35.54
CA ARG A 85 1.71 12.01 -36.71
C ARG A 85 2.49 11.15 -37.70
N TYR A 86 3.06 10.06 -37.22
CA TYR A 86 3.93 9.14 -37.95
C TYR A 86 3.52 7.70 -37.67
N THR A 87 3.87 6.81 -38.59
CA THR A 87 3.73 5.36 -38.43
C THR A 87 4.84 4.79 -37.53
N PRO A 88 4.66 3.58 -36.95
CA PRO A 88 5.71 2.90 -36.20
C PRO A 88 7.03 2.78 -36.99
N GLU A 89 6.96 2.45 -38.29
CA GLU A 89 8.13 2.29 -39.16
C GLU A 89 8.88 3.61 -39.35
N GLU A 90 8.16 4.71 -39.57
CA GLU A 90 8.75 6.05 -39.66
C GLU A 90 9.40 6.49 -38.35
N CYS A 91 8.77 6.21 -37.21
CA CYS A 91 9.34 6.51 -35.89
C CYS A 91 10.67 5.79 -35.66
N ARG A 92 10.78 4.51 -36.06
CA ARG A 92 12.04 3.76 -35.99
C ARG A 92 13.12 4.39 -36.88
N GLN A 93 12.80 4.72 -38.12
CA GLN A 93 13.77 5.28 -39.08
C GLN A 93 14.24 6.69 -38.70
N LEU A 94 13.31 7.56 -38.29
CA LEU A 94 13.55 8.96 -37.98
C LEU A 94 14.00 9.18 -36.52
N ARG A 95 14.11 8.12 -35.72
CA ARG A 95 14.44 8.17 -34.29
C ARG A 95 13.47 9.04 -33.49
N LEU A 96 12.19 8.93 -33.81
CA LEU A 96 11.10 9.63 -33.14
C LEU A 96 10.36 8.70 -32.16
N THR A 97 9.61 9.30 -31.25
CA THR A 97 8.70 8.57 -30.37
C THR A 97 7.36 8.35 -31.08
N TYR A 98 6.86 7.12 -31.04
CA TYR A 98 5.53 6.79 -31.55
C TYR A 98 4.48 7.11 -30.49
N GLY A 99 3.73 8.18 -30.73
CA GLY A 99 2.80 8.71 -29.75
C GLY A 99 1.69 9.56 -30.36
N ARG A 100 0.69 9.84 -29.54
CA ARG A 100 -0.47 10.68 -29.85
C ARG A 100 -0.30 12.07 -29.26
N PRO A 101 -0.58 13.16 -30.02
CA PRO A 101 -0.57 14.51 -29.48
C PRO A 101 -1.54 14.64 -28.30
N PHE A 102 -1.00 14.94 -27.12
CA PHE A 102 -1.75 15.13 -25.88
C PHE A 102 -2.15 16.60 -25.72
N ARG A 103 -3.45 16.85 -25.76
CA ARG A 103 -4.04 18.20 -25.62
C ARG A 103 -5.01 18.22 -24.46
N VAL A 104 -5.06 19.34 -23.76
CA VAL A 104 -6.00 19.56 -22.65
C VAL A 104 -6.76 20.84 -22.91
N TRP A 105 -8.08 20.77 -22.77
CA TRP A 105 -8.99 21.91 -22.80
C TRP A 105 -9.08 22.50 -21.40
N LEU A 106 -8.70 23.77 -21.30
CA LEU A 106 -8.66 24.50 -20.05
C LEU A 106 -9.53 25.74 -20.17
N ARG A 107 -10.24 26.07 -19.10
CA ARG A 107 -11.07 27.27 -19.00
C ARG A 107 -10.51 28.19 -17.94
N LEU A 108 -10.08 29.38 -18.34
CA LEU A 108 -9.70 30.44 -17.43
C LEU A 108 -10.95 31.27 -17.09
N ASN A 109 -11.41 31.18 -15.84
CA ASN A 109 -12.51 32.00 -15.35
C ASN A 109 -11.96 33.35 -14.88
N LYS A 110 -12.24 34.37 -15.69
CA LYS A 110 -12.17 35.79 -15.35
C LYS A 110 -13.57 36.41 -15.57
N GLU A 111 -13.71 37.73 -15.60
CA GLU A 111 -14.99 38.38 -15.91
C GLU A 111 -15.66 37.80 -17.16
N GLU A 112 -14.86 37.53 -18.21
CA GLU A 112 -15.26 36.75 -19.38
C GLU A 112 -14.46 35.45 -19.47
N PRO A 113 -15.09 34.26 -19.33
CA PRO A 113 -14.37 32.99 -19.33
C PRO A 113 -13.78 32.70 -20.72
N ILE A 114 -12.49 32.34 -20.75
CA ILE A 114 -11.77 31.96 -21.96
C ILE A 114 -11.46 30.46 -21.91
N GLU A 115 -11.92 29.71 -22.91
CA GLU A 115 -11.65 28.29 -23.07
C GLU A 115 -10.73 28.04 -24.27
N GLU A 116 -9.61 27.35 -24.06
CA GLU A 116 -8.62 27.06 -25.10
C GLU A 116 -8.03 25.65 -24.96
N GLU A 117 -7.67 25.05 -26.10
CA GLU A 117 -6.82 23.85 -26.12
C GLU A 117 -5.33 24.20 -25.96
N VAL A 118 -4.65 23.43 -25.12
CA VAL A 118 -3.21 23.50 -24.88
C VAL A 118 -2.57 22.14 -25.15
N TYR A 119 -1.57 22.12 -26.03
CA TYR A 119 -0.75 20.95 -26.31
C TYR A 119 0.31 20.75 -25.22
N LEU A 120 0.39 19.56 -24.62
CA LEU A 120 1.28 19.24 -23.50
C LEU A 120 2.43 18.29 -23.85
N GLY A 121 2.46 17.75 -25.06
CA GLY A 121 3.46 16.79 -25.51
C GLY A 121 2.84 15.65 -26.32
N ASP A 122 3.64 14.64 -26.67
CA ASP A 122 3.15 13.42 -27.30
C ASP A 122 3.12 12.31 -26.26
N MET A 123 1.96 11.69 -26.07
CA MET A 123 1.79 10.52 -25.20
C MET A 123 2.14 9.26 -26.00
N PRO A 124 3.15 8.46 -25.59
CA PRO A 124 3.47 7.21 -26.26
C PRO A 124 2.26 6.29 -26.36
N ILE A 125 2.22 5.44 -27.37
CA ILE A 125 1.19 4.40 -27.51
C ILE A 125 1.83 3.03 -27.66
N MET A 126 1.16 2.02 -27.10
CA MET A 126 1.61 0.64 -27.10
C MET A 126 1.41 0.02 -28.50
N LEU A 127 2.36 -0.81 -28.93
CA LEU A 127 2.28 -1.49 -30.23
C LEU A 127 1.41 -2.76 -30.20
N GLY A 128 1.43 -3.53 -29.11
CA GLY A 128 0.55 -4.69 -28.96
C GLY A 128 0.70 -5.52 -27.68
N GLY A 129 1.92 -5.73 -27.16
CA GLY A 129 2.18 -6.60 -26.00
C GLY A 129 2.68 -5.91 -24.73
N GLY A 130 3.13 -4.65 -24.84
CA GLY A 130 3.69 -3.89 -23.72
C GLY A 130 4.78 -2.92 -24.13
N GLU A 131 5.14 -2.95 -25.42
CA GLU A 131 6.24 -2.23 -26.00
C GLU A 131 5.84 -0.87 -26.60
N PHE A 132 6.79 0.06 -26.54
CA PHE A 132 6.68 1.44 -26.98
C PHE A 132 7.87 1.80 -27.86
N ILE A 133 7.67 2.60 -28.91
CA ILE A 133 8.80 3.18 -29.65
C ILE A 133 9.14 4.55 -29.04
N ILE A 134 10.29 4.64 -28.39
CA ILE A 134 10.78 5.87 -27.76
C ILE A 134 12.11 6.25 -28.42
N ASN A 135 12.16 7.42 -29.07
CA ASN A 135 13.33 7.88 -29.82
C ASN A 135 13.87 6.83 -30.82
N GLY A 136 12.97 6.10 -31.48
CA GLY A 136 13.25 5.03 -32.45
C GLY A 136 13.65 3.67 -31.86
N ALA A 137 13.83 3.55 -30.54
CA ALA A 137 14.11 2.29 -29.88
C ALA A 137 12.84 1.70 -29.24
N GLU A 138 12.68 0.38 -29.32
CA GLU A 138 11.58 -0.31 -28.64
C GLU A 138 11.92 -0.52 -27.16
N ARG A 139 11.00 -0.07 -26.30
CA ARG A 139 11.14 -0.10 -24.84
C ARG A 139 9.92 -0.70 -24.19
N VAL A 140 10.12 -1.36 -23.07
CA VAL A 140 9.06 -1.90 -22.20
C VAL A 140 9.19 -1.29 -20.82
N VAL A 141 8.05 -0.97 -20.20
CA VAL A 141 8.00 -0.53 -18.80
C VAL A 141 7.69 -1.74 -17.95
N VAL A 142 8.68 -2.17 -17.16
CA VAL A 142 8.58 -3.33 -16.29
C VAL A 142 7.69 -2.99 -15.09
N SER A 143 6.77 -3.90 -14.75
CA SER A 143 5.88 -3.70 -13.60
C SER A 143 6.64 -3.81 -12.28
N GLN A 144 6.30 -2.98 -11.30
CA GLN A 144 7.05 -2.87 -10.06
C GLN A 144 6.37 -3.62 -8.91
N LEU A 145 7.08 -4.54 -8.25
CA LEU A 145 6.63 -5.12 -7.00
C LEU A 145 7.13 -4.27 -5.83
N HIS A 146 6.22 -3.72 -5.04
CA HIS A 146 6.57 -2.88 -3.89
C HIS A 146 5.73 -3.23 -2.67
N ARG A 147 6.14 -2.71 -1.50
CA ARG A 147 5.35 -2.83 -0.28
C ARG A 147 4.06 -2.03 -0.43
N SER A 148 2.94 -2.66 -0.14
CA SER A 148 1.64 -2.02 -0.22
C SER A 148 1.46 -1.00 0.91
N PRO A 149 0.80 0.14 0.65
CA PRO A 149 0.39 1.06 1.72
C PRO A 149 -0.49 0.35 2.76
N GLY A 150 -0.43 0.76 4.02
CA GLY A 150 -1.21 0.17 5.10
C GLY A 150 -0.48 0.18 6.43
N VAL A 151 -0.71 -0.85 7.24
CA VAL A 151 -0.09 -1.06 8.55
C VAL A 151 0.62 -2.41 8.58
N ASP A 152 1.86 -2.41 9.07
CA ASP A 152 2.67 -3.61 9.25
C ASP A 152 3.15 -3.71 10.71
N PHE A 153 3.00 -4.88 11.32
CA PHE A 153 3.49 -5.18 12.66
C PHE A 153 4.70 -6.11 12.60
N VAL A 154 5.84 -5.68 13.12
CA VAL A 154 7.10 -6.42 13.02
C VAL A 154 7.81 -6.49 14.37
N MET A 155 8.66 -7.49 14.53
CA MET A 155 9.53 -7.62 15.70
C MET A 155 10.94 -7.20 15.31
N GLU A 156 11.38 -6.05 15.82
CA GLU A 156 12.72 -5.54 15.60
C GLU A 156 13.67 -6.07 16.68
N GLN A 157 14.81 -6.61 16.26
CA GLN A 157 15.88 -6.93 17.19
C GLN A 157 16.63 -5.64 17.52
N ASP A 158 16.71 -5.31 18.80
CA ASP A 158 17.43 -4.13 19.24
C ASP A 158 18.94 -4.36 19.11
N THR A 159 19.64 -3.42 18.45
CA THR A 159 21.10 -3.49 18.23
C THR A 159 21.93 -3.58 19.51
N THR A 160 21.37 -3.20 20.65
CA THR A 160 22.08 -3.11 21.94
C THR A 160 21.52 -4.10 22.96
N SER A 161 20.44 -4.80 22.67
CA SER A 161 19.93 -5.91 23.50
C SER A 161 19.31 -6.97 22.62
N ASP A 162 19.63 -8.25 22.81
CA ASP A 162 19.01 -9.35 22.04
C ASP A 162 17.50 -9.55 22.30
N ARG A 163 16.84 -8.59 22.97
CA ARG A 163 15.40 -8.55 23.12
C ARG A 163 14.76 -8.10 21.80
N LYS A 164 13.80 -8.89 21.32
CA LYS A 164 12.92 -8.50 20.21
C LYS A 164 11.84 -7.56 20.73
N LEU A 165 11.69 -6.41 20.10
CA LEU A 165 10.74 -5.36 20.47
C LEU A 165 9.70 -5.21 19.36
N ALA A 166 8.43 -5.09 19.75
CA ALA A 166 7.35 -4.87 18.81
C ALA A 166 7.42 -3.46 18.21
N SER A 167 7.22 -3.37 16.90
CA SER A 167 7.03 -2.11 16.20
C SER A 167 5.87 -2.21 15.21
N CYS A 168 5.24 -1.07 14.95
CA CYS A 168 4.16 -0.90 14.00
C CYS A 168 4.53 0.22 13.04
N ARG A 169 4.41 -0.03 11.74
CA ARG A 169 4.72 0.94 10.69
C ARG A 169 3.46 1.23 9.89
N ILE A 170 3.08 2.49 9.83
CA ILE A 170 1.97 2.97 9.01
C ILE A 170 2.56 3.67 7.80
N ILE A 171 2.35 3.07 6.64
CA ILE A 171 2.91 3.47 5.35
C ILE A 171 1.77 4.01 4.49
N PRO A 172 1.69 5.33 4.28
CA PRO A 172 0.70 5.88 3.36
C PRO A 172 1.12 5.64 1.90
N GLU A 173 0.16 5.70 0.97
CA GLU A 173 0.44 5.78 -0.47
C GLU A 173 1.25 7.04 -0.78
N ARG A 174 0.93 8.14 -0.10
CA ARG A 174 1.63 9.42 -0.19
C ARG A 174 1.66 10.11 1.16
N GLY A 175 2.82 10.62 1.55
CA GLY A 175 2.98 11.41 2.76
C GLY A 175 4.02 10.84 3.70
N SER A 176 3.93 11.23 4.96
CA SER A 176 4.91 10.87 5.97
C SER A 176 4.68 9.49 6.56
N TRP A 177 5.76 8.73 6.76
CA TRP A 177 5.68 7.44 7.43
C TRP A 177 5.58 7.65 8.94
N ILE A 178 4.78 6.81 9.61
CA ILE A 178 4.63 6.83 11.07
C ILE A 178 5.11 5.48 11.60
N GLU A 179 6.12 5.51 12.47
CA GLU A 179 6.67 4.32 13.11
C GLU A 179 6.42 4.37 14.62
N LEU A 180 5.61 3.44 15.11
CA LEU A 180 5.38 3.18 16.52
C LEU A 180 6.36 2.10 16.99
N ASN A 181 7.07 2.35 18.09
CA ASN A 181 8.12 1.47 18.58
C ASN A 181 7.98 1.28 20.09
N VAL A 182 7.99 0.02 20.53
CA VAL A 182 8.21 -0.32 21.93
C VAL A 182 9.69 -0.15 22.25
N THR A 183 10.00 0.59 23.31
CA THR A 183 11.38 0.81 23.78
C THR A 183 11.78 -0.22 24.83
N LYS A 184 13.08 -0.29 25.15
CA LYS A 184 13.61 -1.17 26.23
C LYS A 184 13.01 -0.91 27.60
N LYS A 185 12.51 0.30 27.84
CA LYS A 185 11.86 0.70 29.10
C LYS A 185 10.38 0.31 29.11
N ASP A 186 9.94 -0.51 28.16
CA ASP A 186 8.54 -0.86 27.93
C ASP A 186 7.66 0.40 27.85
N SER A 187 8.11 1.37 27.05
CA SER A 187 7.39 2.63 26.75
C SER A 187 7.16 2.76 25.24
N LEU A 188 6.04 3.38 24.85
CA LEU A 188 5.60 3.56 23.47
C LEU A 188 6.07 4.88 22.88
N THR A 189 6.87 4.80 21.84
CA THR A 189 7.39 5.97 21.12
C THR A 189 6.95 5.98 19.68
N VAL A 190 6.74 7.17 19.13
CA VAL A 190 6.45 7.40 17.73
C VAL A 190 7.58 8.16 17.05
N ARG A 191 7.78 7.89 15.78
CA ARG A 191 8.68 8.60 14.86
C ARG A 191 7.92 8.92 13.59
N ILE A 192 8.05 10.16 13.13
CA ILE A 192 7.44 10.59 11.87
C ILE A 192 8.57 10.90 10.88
N ASP A 193 8.65 10.14 9.79
CA ASP A 193 9.79 10.16 8.85
C ASP A 193 11.15 10.07 9.58
N GLN A 194 12.03 11.05 9.33
CA GLN A 194 13.37 11.15 9.93
C GLN A 194 13.40 12.07 11.17
N SER A 195 12.23 12.41 11.74
CA SER A 195 12.19 13.18 12.98
C SER A 195 12.66 12.36 14.19
N GLY A 196 13.05 13.03 15.28
CA GLY A 196 13.42 12.34 16.52
C GLY A 196 12.21 11.68 17.20
N LYS A 197 12.42 10.56 17.90
CA LYS A 197 11.37 9.80 18.63
C LYS A 197 10.73 10.62 19.75
N PHE A 198 9.41 10.53 19.93
CA PHE A 198 8.66 11.14 21.04
C PHE A 198 7.53 10.21 21.52
N SER A 199 6.83 10.52 22.61
CA SER A 199 5.76 9.64 23.12
C SER A 199 4.63 9.49 22.11
N ALA A 200 4.11 8.27 21.97
CA ALA A 200 2.94 8.02 21.12
C ALA A 200 1.68 8.76 21.63
N MET A 201 1.59 9.00 22.94
CA MET A 201 0.48 9.74 23.55
C MET A 201 0.42 11.20 23.10
N THR A 202 1.59 11.85 22.95
CA THR A 202 1.67 13.20 22.39
C THR A 202 1.08 13.28 20.98
N LEU A 203 1.25 12.24 20.15
CA LEU A 203 0.65 12.23 18.81
C LEU A 203 -0.88 12.08 18.88
N LEU A 204 -1.39 11.18 19.71
CA LEU A 204 -2.84 11.02 19.90
C LEU A 204 -3.50 12.30 20.41
N ARG A 205 -2.90 12.95 21.41
CA ARG A 205 -3.36 14.27 21.92
C ARG A 205 -3.44 15.30 20.80
N ALA A 206 -2.48 15.30 19.87
CA ALA A 206 -2.45 16.25 18.75
C ALA A 206 -3.45 15.89 17.64
N MET A 207 -3.80 14.61 17.48
CA MET A 207 -4.71 14.15 16.44
C MET A 207 -6.16 14.53 16.73
N ASP A 208 -6.61 14.38 17.97
CA ASP A 208 -7.98 14.70 18.37
C ASP A 208 -8.01 15.42 19.73
N PRO A 209 -8.73 16.56 19.85
CA PRO A 209 -8.89 17.26 21.12
C PRO A 209 -9.50 16.42 22.24
N THR A 210 -10.32 15.40 21.92
CA THR A 210 -10.96 14.51 22.91
C THR A 210 -9.95 13.67 23.69
N PHE A 211 -8.77 13.40 23.13
CA PHE A 211 -7.69 12.68 23.82
C PHE A 211 -6.72 13.63 24.51
N GLY A 212 -7.13 14.87 24.78
CA GLY A 212 -6.28 15.90 25.36
C GLY A 212 -5.81 15.59 26.78
N ASN A 213 -6.61 14.87 27.58
CA ASN A 213 -6.32 14.53 28.98
C ASN A 213 -5.91 13.07 29.16
N ASP A 214 -5.20 12.80 30.24
CA ASP A 214 -4.68 11.45 30.58
C ASP A 214 -5.83 10.47 30.86
N ALA A 215 -6.88 10.94 31.55
CA ALA A 215 -8.07 10.13 31.82
C ALA A 215 -8.74 9.65 30.53
N ASP A 216 -8.83 10.51 29.52
CA ASP A 216 -9.44 10.17 28.23
C ASP A 216 -8.60 9.13 27.47
N LEU A 217 -7.26 9.25 27.52
CA LEU A 217 -6.36 8.24 26.98
C LEU A 217 -6.52 6.90 27.70
N LEU A 218 -6.59 6.89 29.03
CA LEU A 218 -6.76 5.66 29.81
C LEU A 218 -8.10 4.95 29.52
N ARG A 219 -9.20 5.70 29.40
CA ARG A 219 -10.52 5.19 29.02
C ARG A 219 -10.55 4.53 27.64
N VAL A 220 -9.68 4.96 26.73
CA VAL A 220 -9.59 4.40 25.38
C VAL A 220 -8.89 3.05 25.36
N PHE A 221 -7.83 2.89 26.16
CA PHE A 221 -6.98 1.69 26.14
C PHE A 221 -7.40 0.60 27.13
N TYR A 222 -8.11 0.95 28.20
CA TYR A 222 -8.44 0.04 29.28
C TYR A 222 -9.92 0.10 29.65
N ASP A 223 -10.45 -1.03 30.12
CA ASP A 223 -11.79 -1.10 30.68
C ASP A 223 -11.81 -0.41 32.05
N THR A 224 -12.65 0.62 32.17
CA THR A 224 -12.79 1.40 33.41
C THR A 224 -14.09 1.06 34.13
N SER A 225 -14.07 1.15 35.45
CA SER A 225 -15.22 0.89 36.32
C SER A 225 -15.45 2.05 37.27
N VAL A 226 -16.70 2.49 37.38
CA VAL A 226 -17.09 3.52 38.36
C VAL A 226 -17.53 2.83 39.65
N GLU A 227 -16.70 2.94 40.68
CA GLU A 227 -16.98 2.36 41.99
C GLU A 227 -17.69 3.38 42.87
N LYS A 228 -18.85 2.99 43.44
CA LYS A 228 -19.57 3.82 44.41
C LYS A 228 -18.93 3.67 45.79
N ILE A 229 -18.60 4.80 46.39
CA ILE A 229 -17.98 4.90 47.70
C ILE A 229 -19.06 5.33 48.69
N THR A 230 -19.29 4.50 49.70
CA THR A 230 -20.32 4.74 50.72
C THR A 230 -19.71 4.89 52.10
N ASP A 231 -18.90 3.92 52.53
CA ASP A 231 -18.16 3.92 53.79
C ASP A 231 -16.90 3.05 53.69
N GLY A 232 -16.14 2.87 54.78
CA GLY A 232 -14.91 2.07 54.86
C GLY A 232 -14.99 0.60 54.38
N ARG A 233 -16.20 0.07 54.10
CA ARG A 233 -16.38 -1.22 53.39
C ARG A 233 -15.97 -1.15 51.91
N SER A 234 -15.84 0.05 51.36
CA SER A 234 -15.48 0.29 49.96
C SER A 234 -13.96 0.20 49.73
N ILE A 235 -13.14 0.16 50.80
CA ILE A 235 -11.67 0.07 50.71
C ILE A 235 -11.26 -1.13 49.86
N ALA A 236 -11.85 -2.30 50.10
CA ALA A 236 -11.54 -3.53 49.35
C ALA A 236 -11.90 -3.45 47.86
N LYS A 237 -12.75 -2.50 47.43
CA LYS A 237 -13.13 -2.32 46.03
C LYS A 237 -12.15 -1.44 45.25
N VAL A 238 -11.38 -0.63 45.97
CA VAL A 238 -10.53 0.43 45.41
C VAL A 238 -9.05 0.12 45.66
N GLU A 239 -8.72 -0.57 46.75
CA GLU A 239 -7.36 -0.97 47.11
C GLU A 239 -6.72 -1.81 46.01
N GLY A 240 -5.54 -1.38 45.55
CA GLY A 240 -4.77 -2.09 44.53
C GLY A 240 -5.18 -1.79 43.09
N LYS A 241 -6.30 -1.09 42.86
CA LYS A 241 -6.70 -0.55 41.55
C LYS A 241 -5.92 0.72 41.20
N VAL A 242 -6.02 1.17 39.97
CA VAL A 242 -5.40 2.39 39.45
C VAL A 242 -6.47 3.46 39.24
N ALA A 243 -6.17 4.71 39.61
CA ALA A 243 -7.05 5.85 39.37
C ALA A 243 -7.06 6.21 37.88
N VAL A 244 -8.24 6.33 37.28
CA VAL A 244 -8.37 6.70 35.85
C VAL A 244 -8.27 8.22 35.68
N ASP A 245 -8.79 8.98 36.62
CA ASP A 245 -8.80 10.43 36.64
C ASP A 245 -8.29 10.94 38.00
N ASP A 246 -7.95 12.22 38.09
CA ASP A 246 -7.48 12.85 39.31
C ASP A 246 -8.56 12.75 40.41
N ILE A 247 -8.25 12.06 41.50
CA ILE A 247 -9.16 11.92 42.62
C ILE A 247 -8.97 13.12 43.54
N VAL A 248 -9.87 14.09 43.43
CA VAL A 248 -9.81 15.34 44.22
C VAL A 248 -10.74 15.32 45.43
N TYR A 249 -10.37 16.05 46.47
CA TYR A 249 -11.24 16.30 47.61
C TYR A 249 -12.52 17.04 47.18
N PRO A 250 -13.71 16.60 47.65
CA PRO A 250 -14.97 17.20 47.26
C PRO A 250 -15.07 18.65 47.75
N SER A 251 -15.87 19.45 47.05
CA SER A 251 -16.09 20.89 47.30
C SER A 251 -16.59 21.20 48.72
N SER A 252 -17.11 20.20 49.41
CA SER A 252 -17.65 20.27 50.78
C SER A 252 -16.62 20.01 51.88
N SER A 253 -15.34 19.78 51.55
CA SER A 253 -14.27 19.49 52.50
C SER A 253 -13.32 20.67 52.69
N ASP A 254 -12.64 20.75 53.85
CA ASP A 254 -11.69 21.83 54.17
C ASP A 254 -10.46 21.88 53.25
N ARG A 255 -10.23 20.81 52.48
CA ARG A 255 -9.13 20.65 51.51
C ARG A 255 -9.64 20.57 50.06
N ALA A 256 -10.81 21.15 49.80
CA ALA A 256 -11.46 21.12 48.49
C ALA A 256 -10.49 21.50 47.36
N GLY A 257 -10.40 20.65 46.34
CA GLY A 257 -9.54 20.85 45.17
C GLY A 257 -8.11 20.31 45.29
N GLU A 258 -7.67 19.82 46.45
CA GLU A 258 -6.41 19.10 46.53
C GLU A 258 -6.53 17.68 45.93
N ILE A 259 -5.51 17.26 45.18
CA ILE A 259 -5.44 15.94 44.56
C ILE A 259 -5.01 14.91 45.61
N ILE A 260 -5.81 13.86 45.78
CA ILE A 260 -5.53 12.72 46.66
C ILE A 260 -4.67 11.68 45.92
N VAL A 261 -5.03 11.39 44.66
CA VAL A 261 -4.31 10.49 43.75
C VAL A 261 -4.37 11.10 42.35
N GLU A 262 -3.21 11.22 41.70
CA GLU A 262 -3.11 11.63 40.30
C GLU A 262 -3.55 10.49 39.36
N ALA A 263 -4.08 10.86 38.19
CA ALA A 263 -4.44 9.91 37.14
C ALA A 263 -3.26 8.96 36.81
N GLY A 264 -3.59 7.70 36.61
CA GLY A 264 -2.63 6.64 36.28
C GLY A 264 -1.84 6.06 37.45
N HIS A 265 -2.02 6.57 38.68
CA HIS A 265 -1.33 6.04 39.86
C HIS A 265 -2.12 4.94 40.59
N LYS A 266 -1.37 3.96 41.14
CA LYS A 266 -1.94 2.86 41.92
C LYS A 266 -2.42 3.35 43.29
N ILE A 267 -3.63 2.94 43.66
CA ILE A 267 -4.25 3.30 44.93
C ILE A 267 -3.73 2.36 46.02
N SER A 268 -2.87 2.90 46.89
CA SER A 268 -2.36 2.19 48.06
C SER A 268 -3.44 2.07 49.13
N LYS A 269 -3.26 1.17 50.10
CA LYS A 269 -4.19 1.01 51.23
C LYS A 269 -4.45 2.32 51.98
N ASN A 270 -3.38 3.09 52.25
CA ASN A 270 -3.49 4.38 52.94
C ASN A 270 -4.29 5.38 52.10
N THR A 271 -4.07 5.43 50.79
CA THR A 271 -4.82 6.32 49.91
C THR A 271 -6.28 5.88 49.75
N ALA A 272 -6.56 4.58 49.74
CA ALA A 272 -7.93 4.06 49.75
C ALA A 272 -8.69 4.45 51.03
N GLU A 273 -8.04 4.42 52.19
CA GLU A 273 -8.61 4.90 53.46
C GLU A 273 -8.93 6.41 53.41
N ILE A 274 -8.01 7.21 52.86
CA ILE A 274 -8.20 8.66 52.67
C ILE A 274 -9.38 8.94 51.72
N ILE A 275 -9.49 8.21 50.61
CA ILE A 275 -10.60 8.36 49.65
C ILE A 275 -11.95 8.02 50.30
N CYS A 276 -11.99 7.00 51.17
CA CYS A 276 -13.22 6.62 51.86
C CYS A 276 -13.61 7.62 52.97
N THR A 277 -12.64 8.32 53.57
CA THR A 277 -12.90 9.32 54.63
C THR A 277 -13.10 10.74 54.10
N SER A 278 -12.69 11.03 52.86
CA SER A 278 -12.83 12.34 52.22
C SER A 278 -14.26 12.67 51.77
N GLY A 279 -15.19 11.71 51.82
CA GLY A 279 -16.60 11.91 51.45
C GLY A 279 -16.87 11.89 49.94
N ILE A 280 -15.94 11.34 49.15
CA ILE A 280 -16.13 11.11 47.71
C ILE A 280 -17.25 10.09 47.52
N LYS A 281 -18.17 10.34 46.59
CA LYS A 281 -19.33 9.47 46.34
C LYS A 281 -19.04 8.36 45.32
N GLN A 282 -18.16 8.63 44.38
CA GLN A 282 -17.78 7.70 43.33
C GLN A 282 -16.37 8.02 42.83
N CYS A 283 -15.59 7.00 42.49
CA CYS A 283 -14.33 7.16 41.78
C CYS A 283 -14.28 6.23 40.57
N GLU A 284 -13.62 6.68 39.52
CA GLU A 284 -13.36 5.86 38.34
C GLU A 284 -12.01 5.16 38.53
N VAL A 285 -12.03 3.83 38.45
CA VAL A 285 -10.88 2.97 38.70
C VAL A 285 -10.79 1.88 37.66
N MET A 286 -9.55 1.45 37.41
CA MET A 286 -9.25 0.33 36.51
C MET A 286 -8.35 -0.68 37.22
N ASP A 287 -8.39 -1.92 36.74
CA ASP A 287 -7.43 -2.93 37.20
C ASP A 287 -6.04 -2.63 36.63
N ALA A 288 -4.99 -2.94 37.40
CA ALA A 288 -3.62 -2.74 36.94
C ALA A 288 -3.34 -3.68 35.75
N PRO A 289 -2.91 -3.16 34.58
CA PRO A 289 -2.67 -4.00 33.43
C PRO A 289 -1.45 -4.90 33.66
N SER A 290 -1.42 -6.03 32.95
CA SER A 290 -0.27 -6.92 32.92
C SER A 290 0.98 -6.27 32.31
N VAL A 291 0.78 -5.33 31.37
CA VAL A 291 1.84 -4.64 30.65
C VAL A 291 1.67 -3.13 30.78
N GLY A 292 2.65 -2.45 31.38
CA GLY A 292 2.61 -1.00 31.66
C GLY A 292 2.96 -0.08 30.48
N LEU A 293 2.80 -0.52 29.23
CA LEU A 293 3.29 0.20 28.04
C LEU A 293 2.71 1.62 27.91
N ILE A 294 1.40 1.75 28.10
CA ILE A 294 0.71 3.07 28.04
C ILE A 294 1.10 3.93 29.25
N PHE A 295 1.23 3.35 30.43
CA PHE A 295 1.61 4.08 31.65
C PHE A 295 3.01 4.67 31.54
N ASN A 296 3.98 3.88 31.06
CA ASN A 296 5.33 4.36 30.82
C ASN A 296 5.36 5.41 29.69
N ALA A 297 4.50 5.27 28.68
CA ALA A 297 4.37 6.26 27.61
C ALA A 297 3.75 7.59 28.07
N LEU A 298 2.79 7.55 29.01
CA LEU A 298 2.23 8.73 29.67
C LEU A 298 3.28 9.39 30.57
N ALA A 299 4.06 8.61 31.33
CA ALA A 299 5.14 9.15 32.15
C ALA A 299 6.27 9.80 31.31
N ASP A 300 6.53 9.29 30.10
CA ASP A 300 7.48 9.89 29.14
C ASP A 300 6.86 11.06 28.35
N ASP A 301 5.53 11.21 28.36
CA ASP A 301 4.81 12.30 27.70
C ASP A 301 5.01 13.59 28.51
N ASN A 302 5.49 14.63 27.85
CA ASN A 302 5.73 15.93 28.47
C ASN A 302 4.63 16.93 28.12
N THR A 303 3.44 16.45 27.74
CA THR A 303 2.33 17.26 27.29
C THR A 303 1.06 16.89 28.04
N SER A 304 0.29 17.90 28.44
CA SER A 304 -0.94 17.74 29.23
C SER A 304 -2.20 18.19 28.49
N SER A 305 -2.07 18.67 27.25
CA SER A 305 -3.21 19.16 26.45
C SER A 305 -2.98 19.00 24.95
N HIS A 306 -4.07 19.06 24.18
CA HIS A 306 -4.05 19.08 22.72
C HIS A 306 -3.18 20.21 22.15
N GLU A 307 -3.29 21.40 22.72
CA GLU A 307 -2.55 22.60 22.28
C GLU A 307 -1.04 22.45 22.49
N GLU A 308 -0.64 21.96 23.66
CA GLU A 308 0.77 21.72 23.99
C GLU A 308 1.37 20.62 23.12
N ALA A 309 0.60 19.57 22.85
CA ALA A 309 0.99 18.49 21.94
C ALA A 309 1.26 19.00 20.52
N LEU A 310 0.38 19.83 19.96
CA LEU A 310 0.59 20.47 18.66
C LEU A 310 1.87 21.31 18.62
N LEU A 311 2.11 22.11 19.66
CA LEU A 311 3.30 22.96 19.76
C LEU A 311 4.59 22.13 19.83
N ARG A 312 4.60 21.05 20.61
CA ARG A 312 5.73 20.11 20.72
C ARG A 312 6.03 19.44 19.38
N ILE A 313 5.01 18.97 18.67
CA ILE A 313 5.18 18.36 17.35
C ILE A 313 5.71 19.40 16.35
N TYR A 314 5.19 20.62 16.36
CA TYR A 314 5.67 21.70 15.50
C TYR A 314 7.15 22.02 15.71
N GLN A 315 7.59 22.18 16.96
CA GLN A 315 9.00 22.40 17.31
C GLN A 315 9.91 21.28 16.80
N ARG A 316 9.41 20.04 16.84
CA ARG A 316 10.18 18.85 16.45
C ARG A 316 10.28 18.68 14.94
N LEU A 317 9.22 19.01 14.21
CA LEU A 317 9.21 18.99 12.75
C LEU A 317 9.96 20.18 12.13
N ARG A 318 9.98 21.33 12.82
CA ARG A 318 10.63 22.56 12.36
C ARG A 318 11.53 23.15 13.45
N PRO A 319 12.69 22.53 13.74
CA PRO A 319 13.61 23.04 14.75
C PRO A 319 14.08 24.46 14.38
N GLY A 320 14.01 25.38 15.34
CA GLY A 320 14.47 26.77 15.18
C GLY A 320 13.40 27.81 14.81
N ASN A 321 12.18 27.40 14.47
CA ASN A 321 11.07 28.35 14.31
C ASN A 321 10.34 28.57 15.65
N PRO A 322 10.01 29.81 16.04
CA PRO A 322 9.23 30.05 17.24
C PRO A 322 7.85 29.37 17.10
N PRO A 323 7.43 28.59 18.11
CA PRO A 323 6.17 27.86 18.06
C PRO A 323 5.01 28.85 18.20
N GLN A 324 4.06 28.81 17.25
CA GLN A 324 2.81 29.55 17.31
C GLN A 324 1.67 28.56 17.11
N LEU A 325 0.65 28.62 17.97
CA LEU A 325 -0.43 27.63 17.99
C LEU A 325 -1.14 27.52 16.63
N GLU A 326 -1.50 28.66 16.03
CA GLU A 326 -2.17 28.68 14.72
C GLU A 326 -1.32 28.04 13.61
N LYS A 327 -0.01 28.32 13.58
CA LYS A 327 0.91 27.69 12.61
C LYS A 327 1.10 26.20 12.89
N ALA A 328 1.09 25.79 14.15
CA ALA A 328 1.20 24.40 14.55
C ALA A 328 -0.05 23.60 14.12
N ARG A 329 -1.24 24.14 14.38
CA ARG A 329 -2.51 23.56 13.93
C ARG A 329 -2.58 23.44 12.42
N GLN A 330 -2.25 24.52 11.69
CA GLN A 330 -2.20 24.50 10.23
C GLN A 330 -1.21 23.47 9.70
N LEU A 331 0.02 23.42 10.24
CA LEU A 331 1.02 22.45 9.81
C LEU A 331 0.54 21.01 10.03
N PHE A 332 -0.09 20.73 11.18
CA PHE A 332 -0.60 19.39 11.49
C PHE A 332 -1.72 18.99 10.53
N GLN A 333 -2.69 19.89 10.29
CA GLN A 333 -3.78 19.69 9.34
C GLN A 333 -3.25 19.39 7.93
N GLU A 334 -2.33 20.22 7.43
CA GLU A 334 -1.71 20.01 6.11
C GLU A 334 -0.89 18.71 6.03
N LYS A 335 -0.41 18.19 7.16
CA LYS A 335 0.50 17.04 7.16
C LYS A 335 -0.18 15.69 7.30
N PHE A 336 -1.35 15.62 7.94
CA PHE A 336 -2.05 14.36 8.20
C PHE A 336 -3.48 14.31 7.64
N TYR A 337 -4.14 15.46 7.49
CA TYR A 337 -5.55 15.54 7.11
C TYR A 337 -5.79 16.18 5.73
N ASP A 338 -4.75 16.72 5.07
CA ASP A 338 -4.83 17.19 3.68
C ASP A 338 -4.53 16.04 2.71
N VAL A 339 -5.55 15.60 1.96
CA VAL A 339 -5.49 14.51 0.97
C VAL A 339 -4.42 14.74 -0.10
N ASN A 340 -4.10 16.00 -0.42
CA ASN A 340 -3.06 16.33 -1.41
C ASN A 340 -1.64 16.04 -0.90
N ARG A 341 -1.45 16.01 0.42
CA ARG A 341 -0.14 15.83 1.06
C ARG A 341 -0.02 14.48 1.76
N TYR A 342 -1.10 14.01 2.39
CA TYR A 342 -1.19 12.74 3.08
C TYR A 342 -2.37 11.94 2.55
N ARG A 343 -2.10 10.79 1.97
CA ARG A 343 -3.09 9.89 1.40
C ARG A 343 -2.71 8.46 1.74
N LEU A 344 -3.53 7.77 2.52
CA LEU A 344 -3.44 6.32 2.73
C LEU A 344 -3.74 5.58 1.43
N GLY A 345 -4.68 6.11 0.64
CA GLY A 345 -5.15 5.47 -0.58
C GLY A 345 -6.18 4.38 -0.29
N ARG A 346 -6.88 3.94 -1.35
CA ARG A 346 -7.86 2.85 -1.26
C ARG A 346 -7.23 1.57 -0.71
N VAL A 347 -6.02 1.25 -1.19
CA VAL A 347 -5.27 0.06 -0.76
C VAL A 347 -4.83 0.16 0.70
N GLY A 348 -4.33 1.33 1.13
CA GLY A 348 -3.92 1.54 2.51
C GLY A 348 -5.09 1.41 3.48
N ARG A 349 -6.24 2.02 3.13
CA ARG A 349 -7.47 1.91 3.90
C ARG A 349 -7.98 0.47 3.96
N PHE A 350 -8.01 -0.24 2.83
CA PHE A 350 -8.36 -1.66 2.76
C PHE A 350 -7.47 -2.52 3.67
N ARG A 351 -6.14 -2.34 3.63
CA ARG A 351 -5.21 -3.11 4.48
C ARG A 351 -5.38 -2.82 5.97
N ILE A 352 -5.55 -1.55 6.35
CA ILE A 352 -5.79 -1.16 7.75
C ILE A 352 -7.09 -1.79 8.25
N ASN A 353 -8.17 -1.65 7.50
CA ASN A 353 -9.47 -2.24 7.83
C ASN A 353 -9.38 -3.76 7.99
N ARG A 354 -8.72 -4.44 7.04
CA ARG A 354 -8.53 -5.89 7.06
C ARG A 354 -7.68 -6.37 8.23
N LYS A 355 -6.63 -5.62 8.61
CA LYS A 355 -5.68 -6.02 9.66
C LYS A 355 -6.20 -5.74 11.06
N LEU A 356 -6.91 -4.63 11.24
CA LEU A 356 -7.40 -4.16 12.54
C LEU A 356 -8.91 -4.42 12.75
N ASP A 357 -9.53 -5.15 11.84
CA ASP A 357 -10.97 -5.48 11.84
C ASP A 357 -11.87 -4.23 11.95
N LEU A 358 -11.58 -3.22 11.12
CA LEU A 358 -12.33 -1.96 11.10
C LEU A 358 -13.27 -1.90 9.88
N SER A 359 -14.49 -1.40 10.07
CA SER A 359 -15.51 -1.26 9.03
C SER A 359 -15.62 0.18 8.49
N VAL A 360 -14.51 0.73 8.00
CA VAL A 360 -14.42 2.13 7.53
C VAL A 360 -14.62 2.18 6.02
N SER A 361 -15.29 3.21 5.51
CA SER A 361 -15.41 3.42 4.06
C SER A 361 -14.04 3.56 3.39
N GLU A 362 -13.89 2.99 2.19
CA GLU A 362 -12.69 3.17 1.34
C GLU A 362 -12.52 4.60 0.84
N GLU A 363 -13.57 5.42 0.93
CA GLU A 363 -13.52 6.84 0.58
C GLU A 363 -12.70 7.66 1.60
N GLU A 364 -12.49 7.14 2.81
CA GLU A 364 -11.66 7.78 3.82
C GLU A 364 -10.17 7.59 3.51
N MET A 365 -9.58 8.61 2.89
CA MET A 365 -8.22 8.59 2.37
C MET A 365 -7.17 9.06 3.38
N THR A 366 -7.55 9.59 4.55
CA THR A 366 -6.63 10.13 5.56
C THR A 366 -6.56 9.22 6.78
N LEU A 367 -5.51 9.36 7.59
CA LEU A 367 -5.35 8.57 8.82
C LEU A 367 -6.19 9.16 9.94
N ARG A 368 -7.07 8.35 10.54
CA ARG A 368 -7.94 8.80 11.62
C ARG A 368 -7.34 8.51 13.00
N PRO A 369 -7.73 9.25 14.04
CA PRO A 369 -7.33 8.96 15.42
C PRO A 369 -7.67 7.52 15.84
N GLU A 370 -8.82 6.99 15.42
CA GLU A 370 -9.26 5.63 15.75
C GLU A 370 -8.37 4.56 15.11
N ASP A 371 -7.83 4.82 13.92
CA ASP A 371 -6.91 3.91 13.25
C ASP A 371 -5.59 3.79 14.04
N MET A 372 -5.13 4.92 14.61
CA MET A 372 -3.95 4.96 15.48
C MET A 372 -4.18 4.26 16.80
N ILE A 373 -5.35 4.45 17.41
CA ILE A 373 -5.75 3.74 18.63
C ILE A 373 -5.79 2.24 18.40
N ALA A 374 -6.45 1.79 17.32
CA ALA A 374 -6.52 0.37 16.96
C ALA A 374 -5.13 -0.22 16.71
N SER A 375 -4.25 0.53 16.05
CA SER A 375 -2.85 0.12 15.83
C SER A 375 -2.08 -0.04 17.14
N LEU A 376 -2.28 0.88 18.09
CA LEU A 376 -1.66 0.80 19.43
C LEU A 376 -2.23 -0.36 20.25
N LYS A 377 -3.54 -0.61 20.20
CA LYS A 377 -4.17 -1.78 20.85
C LYS A 377 -3.61 -3.10 20.32
N TYR A 378 -3.47 -3.23 19.00
CA TYR A 378 -2.86 -4.42 18.39
C TYR A 378 -1.40 -4.60 18.83
N LEU A 379 -0.64 -3.51 18.96
CA LEU A 379 0.73 -3.54 19.47
C LEU A 379 0.81 -3.96 20.96
N LEU A 380 -0.17 -3.56 21.78
CA LEU A 380 -0.30 -4.01 23.17
C LEU A 380 -0.61 -5.51 23.24
N GLU A 381 -1.51 -6.01 22.39
CA GLU A 381 -1.81 -7.44 22.29
C GLU A 381 -0.59 -8.25 21.85
N LEU A 382 0.18 -7.75 20.87
CA LEU A 382 1.42 -8.39 20.42
C LEU A 382 2.49 -8.45 21.52
N SER A 383 2.46 -7.48 22.44
CA SER A 383 3.38 -7.42 23.58
C SER A 383 2.91 -8.28 24.77
N THR A 384 1.66 -8.75 24.76
CA THR A 384 1.06 -9.54 25.84
C THR A 384 1.21 -11.03 25.55
N THR A 385 1.74 -11.79 26.51
CA THR A 385 1.92 -13.24 26.36
C THR A 385 0.55 -13.94 26.30
N GLY A 386 0.25 -14.60 25.17
CA GLY A 386 -1.03 -15.29 24.94
C GLY A 386 -2.09 -14.48 24.17
N GLY A 387 -1.73 -13.32 23.63
CA GLY A 387 -2.59 -12.59 22.70
C GLY A 387 -2.77 -13.30 21.34
N ASN A 388 -3.85 -12.99 20.63
CA ASN A 388 -4.13 -13.51 19.29
C ASN A 388 -3.36 -12.76 18.18
N ALA A 389 -2.68 -11.66 18.52
CA ALA A 389 -1.95 -10.84 17.58
C ALA A 389 -0.75 -11.59 16.98
N GLN A 390 -0.62 -11.52 15.66
CA GLN A 390 0.48 -12.10 14.90
C GLN A 390 1.31 -11.03 14.22
N ILE A 391 2.61 -11.32 14.06
CA ILE A 391 3.54 -10.50 13.27
C ILE A 391 3.22 -10.62 11.79
N ASP A 392 3.47 -9.55 11.04
CA ASP A 392 3.36 -9.54 9.59
C ASP A 392 4.68 -9.97 8.95
N ASP A 393 4.58 -10.87 7.99
CA ASP A 393 5.66 -11.16 7.05
C ASP A 393 5.62 -10.13 5.92
N ILE A 394 6.67 -9.31 5.84
CA ILE A 394 6.79 -8.21 4.88
C ILE A 394 6.96 -8.73 3.44
N ASP A 395 7.44 -9.96 3.27
CA ASP A 395 7.75 -10.55 1.98
C ASP A 395 6.57 -11.34 1.41
N HIS A 396 5.58 -11.66 2.25
CA HIS A 396 4.31 -12.23 1.85
C HIS A 396 3.60 -11.36 0.79
N LEU A 397 3.13 -11.96 -0.31
CA LEU A 397 2.45 -11.24 -1.40
C LEU A 397 1.10 -10.62 -1.01
N GLY A 398 0.56 -10.94 0.17
CA GLY A 398 -0.57 -10.20 0.76
C GLY A 398 -0.20 -8.81 1.29
N ASN A 399 1.10 -8.51 1.40
CA ASN A 399 1.68 -7.25 1.88
C ASN A 399 2.52 -6.55 0.79
N ARG A 400 2.78 -7.21 -0.34
CA ARG A 400 3.40 -6.64 -1.54
C ARG A 400 2.38 -6.54 -2.67
N ARG A 401 2.40 -5.44 -3.41
CA ARG A 401 1.49 -5.23 -4.54
C ARG A 401 2.24 -4.84 -5.80
N LEU A 402 1.66 -5.19 -6.93
CA LEU A 402 2.12 -4.82 -8.24
C LEU A 402 1.69 -3.38 -8.55
N ARG A 403 2.63 -2.53 -8.96
CA ARG A 403 2.32 -1.28 -9.64
C ARG A 403 2.33 -1.53 -11.11
N THR A 404 1.17 -1.35 -11.71
CA THR A 404 1.02 -1.38 -13.16
C THR A 404 1.59 -0.10 -13.78
N ILE A 405 1.78 -0.13 -15.10
CA ILE A 405 2.20 1.05 -15.87
C ILE A 405 1.25 2.24 -15.68
N CYS A 406 -0.05 2.01 -15.45
CA CYS A 406 -1.02 3.06 -15.17
C CYS A 406 -0.64 3.87 -13.93
N GLU A 407 -0.44 3.20 -12.80
CA GLU A 407 -0.09 3.87 -11.55
C GLU A 407 1.26 4.58 -11.63
N LEU A 408 2.24 3.91 -12.23
CA LEU A 408 3.60 4.46 -12.38
C LEU A 408 3.60 5.71 -13.27
N ALA A 409 2.87 5.68 -14.39
CA ALA A 409 2.73 6.82 -15.28
C ALA A 409 1.94 7.96 -14.63
N CYS A 410 0.87 7.65 -13.88
CA CYS A 410 0.10 8.65 -13.14
C CYS A 410 0.98 9.39 -12.13
N ASP A 411 1.81 8.68 -11.38
CA ASP A 411 2.70 9.28 -10.39
C ASP A 411 3.72 10.24 -11.00
N GLU A 412 4.35 9.84 -12.10
CA GLU A 412 5.31 10.70 -12.80
C GLU A 412 4.63 11.91 -13.46
N LEU A 413 3.49 11.70 -14.12
CA LEU A 413 2.71 12.81 -14.67
C LEU A 413 2.24 13.77 -13.58
N ARG A 414 1.77 13.26 -12.44
CA ARG A 414 1.34 14.08 -11.30
C ARG A 414 2.46 14.99 -10.83
N LYS A 415 3.71 14.53 -10.76
CA LYS A 415 4.87 15.39 -10.44
C LYS A 415 5.02 16.51 -11.47
N GLY A 416 4.85 16.20 -12.75
CA GLY A 416 4.82 17.18 -13.83
C GLY A 416 3.71 18.23 -13.65
N PHE A 417 2.49 17.79 -13.38
CA PHE A 417 1.32 18.65 -13.19
C PHE A 417 1.38 19.47 -11.90
N LEU A 418 1.94 18.95 -10.80
CA LEU A 418 2.18 19.74 -9.59
C LEU A 418 3.19 20.87 -9.84
N LYS A 419 4.20 20.63 -10.67
CA LYS A 419 5.14 21.68 -11.10
C LYS A 419 4.43 22.71 -11.97
N LEU A 420 3.60 22.25 -12.91
CA LEU A 420 2.76 23.12 -13.74
C LEU A 420 1.84 23.98 -12.88
N ARG A 421 1.16 23.41 -11.88
CA ARG A 421 0.27 24.13 -10.96
C ARG A 421 0.99 25.31 -10.31
N ARG A 422 2.17 25.08 -9.72
CA ARG A 422 2.97 26.14 -9.11
C ARG A 422 3.32 27.25 -10.10
N THR A 423 3.79 26.87 -11.29
CA THR A 423 4.14 27.85 -12.35
C THR A 423 2.92 28.64 -12.84
N VAL A 424 1.75 28.00 -12.93
CA VAL A 424 0.49 28.68 -13.31
C VAL A 424 0.08 29.67 -12.23
N GLN A 425 0.08 29.28 -10.95
CA GLN A 425 -0.26 30.16 -9.83
C GLN A 425 0.66 31.39 -9.76
N GLU A 426 1.97 31.18 -9.95
CA GLU A 426 2.95 32.27 -10.02
C GLU A 426 2.66 33.20 -11.21
N ARG A 427 2.36 32.67 -12.39
CA ARG A 427 2.08 33.47 -13.60
C ARG A 427 0.77 34.24 -13.52
N MET A 428 -0.27 33.68 -12.89
CA MET A 428 -1.53 34.39 -12.64
C MET A 428 -1.35 35.64 -11.79
N SER A 429 -0.30 35.69 -10.97
CA SER A 429 -0.03 36.81 -10.07
C SER A 429 0.89 37.87 -10.68
N LEU A 430 1.62 37.52 -11.74
CA LEU A 430 2.63 38.39 -12.37
C LEU A 430 2.15 39.04 -13.67
N LYS A 431 1.16 38.45 -14.36
CA LYS A 431 0.66 38.93 -15.65
C LYS A 431 -0.60 39.76 -15.48
N ASP A 432 -0.76 40.75 -16.36
CA ASP A 432 -2.00 41.52 -16.46
C ASP A 432 -3.17 40.61 -16.89
N VAL A 433 -4.35 40.86 -16.30
CA VAL A 433 -5.54 40.02 -16.43
C VAL A 433 -6.12 40.03 -17.85
N GLU A 434 -5.97 41.14 -18.57
CA GLU A 434 -6.52 41.30 -19.93
C GLU A 434 -5.86 40.35 -20.94
N ASP A 435 -4.52 40.23 -20.91
CA ASP A 435 -3.72 39.39 -21.82
C ASP A 435 -3.63 37.92 -21.39
N MET A 436 -4.32 37.55 -20.31
CA MET A 436 -4.24 36.21 -19.75
C MET A 436 -5.12 35.23 -20.52
N THR A 437 -4.49 34.15 -21.02
CA THR A 437 -5.16 33.01 -21.68
C THR A 437 -4.57 31.70 -21.15
N PRO A 438 -5.32 30.57 -21.22
CA PRO A 438 -4.80 29.27 -20.80
C PRO A 438 -3.46 28.91 -21.45
N ARG A 439 -3.31 29.19 -22.76
CA ARG A 439 -2.06 28.93 -23.49
C ARG A 439 -0.89 29.78 -22.99
N SER A 440 -1.14 31.02 -22.55
CA SER A 440 -0.08 31.90 -22.04
C SER A 440 0.33 31.56 -20.61
N LEU A 441 -0.53 30.88 -19.84
CA LEU A 441 -0.27 30.43 -18.47
C LEU A 441 0.48 29.10 -18.43
N VAL A 442 0.09 28.14 -19.27
CA VAL A 442 0.61 26.77 -19.21
C VAL A 442 1.97 26.64 -19.91
N ASN A 443 2.91 25.95 -19.26
CA ASN A 443 4.19 25.59 -19.86
C ASN A 443 4.24 24.08 -20.19
N PRO A 444 4.18 23.69 -21.47
CA PRO A 444 4.10 22.29 -21.86
C PRO A 444 5.39 21.51 -21.56
N LYS A 445 6.55 22.20 -21.48
CA LYS A 445 7.84 21.54 -21.22
C LYS A 445 7.88 20.77 -19.90
N SER A 446 7.09 21.19 -18.91
CA SER A 446 7.02 20.51 -17.61
C SER A 446 6.40 19.12 -17.72
N ILE A 447 5.39 18.97 -18.57
CA ILE A 447 4.67 17.72 -18.79
C ILE A 447 5.39 16.85 -19.81
N SER A 448 5.82 17.43 -20.94
CA SER A 448 6.55 16.68 -21.96
C SER A 448 7.84 16.07 -21.40
N ALA A 449 8.57 16.79 -20.55
CA ALA A 449 9.77 16.26 -19.89
C ALA A 449 9.45 15.14 -18.90
N ALA A 450 8.29 15.16 -18.23
CA ALA A 450 7.87 14.08 -17.34
C ALA A 450 7.55 12.79 -18.14
N ILE A 451 6.85 12.94 -19.27
CA ILE A 451 6.56 11.84 -20.20
C ILE A 451 7.88 11.25 -20.75
N GLU A 452 8.76 12.09 -21.28
CA GLU A 452 10.07 11.67 -21.81
C GLU A 452 10.95 11.01 -20.74
N TYR A 453 10.91 11.51 -19.51
CA TYR A 453 11.64 10.90 -18.40
C TYR A 453 11.10 9.51 -18.08
N PHE A 454 9.78 9.36 -17.89
CA PHE A 454 9.17 8.09 -17.53
C PHE A 454 9.43 7.00 -18.58
N PHE A 455 9.13 7.29 -19.85
CA PHE A 455 9.26 6.31 -20.93
C PHE A 455 10.69 6.16 -21.46
N GLY A 456 11.55 7.17 -21.30
CA GLY A 456 12.91 7.15 -21.87
C GLY A 456 14.02 6.85 -20.87
N ARG A 457 13.98 7.47 -19.69
CA ARG A 457 15.09 7.46 -18.71
C ARG A 457 14.75 6.79 -17.38
N GLY A 458 13.49 6.45 -17.14
CA GLY A 458 13.05 5.78 -15.92
C GLY A 458 13.75 4.44 -15.73
N GLU A 459 14.03 4.08 -14.47
CA GLU A 459 14.73 2.82 -14.14
C GLU A 459 13.95 1.57 -14.58
N LEU A 460 12.62 1.68 -14.62
CA LEU A 460 11.71 0.61 -15.05
C LEU A 460 11.49 0.58 -16.57
N SER A 461 11.86 1.64 -17.29
CA SER A 461 11.81 1.65 -18.75
C SER A 461 13.10 1.07 -19.32
N GLN A 462 13.00 -0.11 -19.91
CA GLN A 462 14.14 -0.87 -20.42
C GLN A 462 14.02 -1.05 -21.94
N VAL A 463 15.14 -1.22 -22.63
CA VAL A 463 15.13 -1.61 -24.05
C VAL A 463 14.62 -3.04 -24.12
N VAL A 464 13.65 -3.30 -25.00
CA VAL A 464 13.05 -4.64 -25.16
C VAL A 464 14.11 -5.63 -25.60
N ASP A 465 14.03 -6.85 -25.09
CA ASP A 465 14.86 -7.94 -25.60
C ASP A 465 14.15 -8.56 -26.80
N GLN A 466 14.73 -8.36 -27.99
CA GLN A 466 14.16 -8.77 -29.26
C GLN A 466 14.86 -9.99 -29.86
N THR A 467 15.60 -10.76 -29.04
CA THR A 467 16.33 -11.94 -29.51
C THR A 467 15.39 -12.98 -30.14
N ASN A 468 14.24 -13.21 -29.51
CA ASN A 468 13.17 -14.07 -30.00
C ASN A 468 11.81 -13.67 -29.37
N PRO A 469 10.66 -14.17 -29.88
CA PRO A 469 9.35 -13.80 -29.34
C PRO A 469 9.15 -14.17 -27.87
N LEU A 470 9.75 -15.26 -27.40
CA LEU A 470 9.66 -15.67 -26.00
C LEU A 470 10.37 -14.65 -25.09
N SER A 471 11.56 -14.18 -25.47
CA SER A 471 12.28 -13.17 -24.68
C SER A 471 11.53 -11.84 -24.59
N MET A 472 10.87 -11.43 -25.67
CA MET A 472 10.01 -10.24 -25.66
C MET A 472 8.85 -10.41 -24.69
N LEU A 473 8.14 -11.54 -24.77
CA LEU A 473 7.00 -11.84 -23.92
C LEU A 473 7.37 -11.97 -22.43
N THR A 474 8.49 -12.63 -22.12
CA THR A 474 8.96 -12.75 -20.73
C THR A 474 9.42 -11.40 -20.18
N HIS A 475 9.96 -10.51 -21.03
CA HIS A 475 10.32 -9.15 -20.62
C HIS A 475 9.08 -8.29 -20.33
N GLU A 476 8.00 -8.44 -21.08
CA GLU A 476 6.71 -7.76 -20.84
C GLU A 476 6.03 -8.20 -19.55
N ARG A 477 6.20 -9.47 -19.18
CA ARG A 477 5.69 -10.09 -17.94
C ARG A 477 6.64 -10.00 -16.75
N ARG A 478 7.73 -9.26 -16.89
CA ARG A 478 8.75 -9.14 -15.85
C ARG A 478 8.25 -8.28 -14.69
N LEU A 479 8.64 -8.69 -13.49
CA LEU A 479 8.44 -7.99 -12.23
C LEU A 479 9.79 -7.49 -11.71
N SER A 480 9.82 -6.25 -11.22
CA SER A 480 11.00 -5.67 -10.59
C SER A 480 10.68 -5.18 -9.18
N ALA A 481 11.42 -5.67 -8.19
CA ALA A 481 11.43 -5.10 -6.83
C ALA A 481 12.27 -3.81 -6.72
N LEU A 482 13.02 -3.49 -7.78
CA LEU A 482 13.81 -2.26 -7.91
C LEU A 482 12.95 -1.09 -8.41
N GLY A 483 13.47 0.13 -8.30
CA GLY A 483 12.82 1.34 -8.82
C GLY A 483 12.47 2.35 -7.73
N PRO A 484 11.79 3.45 -8.09
CA PRO A 484 11.40 4.49 -7.14
C PRO A 484 10.48 3.92 -6.05
N GLY A 485 10.82 4.17 -4.78
CA GLY A 485 10.09 3.63 -3.62
C GLY A 485 10.29 2.12 -3.38
N GLY A 486 11.01 1.42 -4.26
CA GLY A 486 11.34 0.01 -4.14
C GLY A 486 12.65 -0.24 -3.40
N LEU A 487 13.17 -1.46 -3.55
CA LEU A 487 14.44 -1.87 -2.95
C LEU A 487 15.63 -1.37 -3.77
N ASN A 488 16.76 -1.16 -3.09
CA ASN A 488 18.04 -0.91 -3.74
C ASN A 488 18.88 -2.19 -3.71
N ARG A 489 19.57 -2.51 -4.81
CA ARG A 489 20.42 -3.71 -4.94
C ARG A 489 21.40 -3.90 -3.78
N LYS A 490 21.98 -2.82 -3.25
CA LYS A 490 22.95 -2.86 -2.14
C LYS A 490 22.31 -3.02 -0.76
N ARG A 491 21.03 -2.68 -0.62
CA ARG A 491 20.28 -2.73 0.64
C ARG A 491 19.37 -3.95 0.75
N ALA A 492 19.11 -4.64 -0.36
CA ALA A 492 18.33 -5.86 -0.39
C ALA A 492 19.11 -6.99 0.30
N GLY A 493 18.62 -7.41 1.46
CA GLY A 493 19.13 -8.56 2.20
C GLY A 493 18.82 -9.90 1.52
N PHE A 494 19.13 -10.98 2.21
CA PHE A 494 18.86 -12.35 1.74
C PHE A 494 17.36 -12.66 1.74
N GLU A 495 16.65 -12.31 2.83
CA GLU A 495 15.21 -12.60 3.03
C GLU A 495 14.35 -12.14 1.84
N VAL A 496 14.55 -10.91 1.38
CA VAL A 496 13.77 -10.32 0.28
C VAL A 496 14.04 -10.94 -1.10
N ARG A 497 15.10 -11.73 -1.24
CA ARG A 497 15.50 -12.41 -2.49
C ARG A 497 15.06 -13.86 -2.53
N ASP A 498 14.71 -14.42 -1.38
CA ASP A 498 14.35 -15.82 -1.26
C ASP A 498 12.96 -16.08 -1.84
N VAL A 499 12.68 -17.34 -2.16
CA VAL A 499 11.36 -17.75 -2.66
C VAL A 499 10.42 -17.91 -1.47
N HIS A 500 9.38 -17.07 -1.44
CA HIS A 500 8.34 -17.16 -0.43
C HIS A 500 7.20 -18.09 -0.93
N ILE A 501 6.58 -18.86 -0.04
CA ILE A 501 5.47 -19.80 -0.36
C ILE A 501 4.30 -19.09 -1.08
N SER A 502 3.90 -17.91 -0.63
CA SER A 502 2.93 -17.03 -1.32
C SER A 502 3.21 -16.76 -2.81
N HIS A 503 4.44 -16.97 -3.32
CA HIS A 503 4.75 -16.88 -4.75
C HIS A 503 4.04 -17.96 -5.59
N TYR A 504 3.60 -19.05 -4.97
CA TYR A 504 2.92 -20.16 -5.64
C TYR A 504 1.76 -19.64 -6.50
N GLY A 505 1.77 -20.03 -7.78
CA GLY A 505 0.76 -19.61 -8.75
C GLY A 505 0.81 -18.15 -9.21
N ARG A 506 1.70 -17.33 -8.65
CA ARG A 506 1.75 -15.86 -8.86
C ARG A 506 3.07 -15.40 -9.47
N ILE A 507 4.19 -15.85 -8.91
CA ILE A 507 5.54 -15.51 -9.37
C ILE A 507 6.29 -16.81 -9.63
N CYS A 508 6.92 -16.93 -10.79
CA CYS A 508 7.72 -18.09 -11.13
C CYS A 508 8.95 -18.19 -10.21
N PRO A 509 9.17 -19.33 -9.51
CA PRO A 509 10.29 -19.47 -8.58
C PRO A 509 11.64 -19.68 -9.29
N ILE A 510 11.64 -20.17 -10.54
CA ILE A 510 12.86 -20.53 -11.27
C ILE A 510 13.24 -19.54 -12.38
N GLU A 511 12.31 -18.68 -12.82
CA GLU A 511 12.55 -17.69 -13.88
C GLU A 511 12.99 -16.34 -13.28
N THR A 512 14.28 -16.25 -12.96
CA THR A 512 14.97 -15.07 -12.44
C THR A 512 16.35 -14.94 -13.07
N PRO A 513 16.87 -13.73 -13.34
CA PRO A 513 18.23 -13.56 -13.82
C PRO A 513 19.25 -13.99 -12.77
N GLU A 514 20.37 -14.52 -13.25
CA GLU A 514 21.53 -14.87 -12.41
C GLU A 514 22.30 -13.63 -11.93
N GLY A 515 23.09 -13.81 -10.86
CA GLY A 515 23.99 -12.79 -10.34
C GLY A 515 23.30 -11.76 -9.45
N THR A 516 23.68 -10.48 -9.57
CA THR A 516 23.32 -9.45 -8.57
C THR A 516 21.81 -9.16 -8.46
N ASN A 517 21.02 -9.52 -9.48
CA ASN A 517 19.59 -9.26 -9.55
C ASN A 517 18.73 -10.48 -9.15
N ILE A 518 19.34 -11.60 -8.74
CA ILE A 518 18.60 -12.80 -8.32
C ILE A 518 17.58 -12.46 -7.22
N GLY A 519 16.34 -12.89 -7.42
CA GLY A 519 15.20 -12.65 -6.50
C GLY A 519 14.68 -11.20 -6.49
N LEU A 520 15.36 -10.25 -7.15
CA LEU A 520 14.90 -8.86 -7.28
C LEU A 520 14.17 -8.59 -8.59
N ILE A 521 14.41 -9.45 -9.57
CA ILE A 521 13.70 -9.48 -10.84
C ILE A 521 13.10 -10.88 -10.95
N SER A 522 11.82 -10.96 -11.24
CA SER A 522 11.10 -12.24 -11.36
C SER A 522 10.14 -12.19 -12.53
N SER A 523 9.59 -13.33 -12.92
CA SER A 523 8.59 -13.43 -13.99
C SER A 523 7.23 -13.79 -13.39
N LEU A 524 6.15 -13.26 -13.95
CA LEU A 524 4.79 -13.67 -13.59
C LEU A 524 4.56 -15.14 -13.97
N ALA A 525 3.89 -15.89 -13.09
CA ALA A 525 3.42 -17.23 -13.42
C ALA A 525 2.37 -17.17 -14.55
N ILE A 526 2.14 -18.28 -15.26
CA ILE A 526 1.30 -18.31 -16.48
C ILE A 526 -0.12 -17.77 -16.22
N TYR A 527 -0.75 -18.20 -15.12
CA TYR A 527 -2.13 -17.83 -14.79
C TYR A 527 -2.24 -16.72 -13.75
N ALA A 528 -1.11 -16.07 -13.41
CA ALA A 528 -1.13 -14.97 -12.47
C ALA A 528 -1.94 -13.79 -13.01
N GLY A 529 -2.81 -13.25 -12.18
CA GLY A 529 -3.60 -12.05 -12.44
C GLY A 529 -3.33 -10.98 -11.39
N VAL A 530 -4.04 -9.86 -11.51
CA VAL A 530 -3.94 -8.72 -10.61
C VAL A 530 -5.37 -8.30 -10.25
N ASP A 531 -5.65 -8.10 -8.96
CA ASP A 531 -6.94 -7.58 -8.51
C ASP A 531 -7.02 -6.04 -8.61
N ASP A 532 -8.19 -5.49 -8.27
CA ASP A 532 -8.45 -4.04 -8.33
C ASP A 532 -7.54 -3.20 -7.41
N TYR A 533 -6.89 -3.81 -6.41
CA TYR A 533 -5.97 -3.12 -5.49
C TYR A 533 -4.49 -3.28 -5.89
N GLY A 534 -4.20 -4.12 -6.89
CA GLY A 534 -2.86 -4.42 -7.37
C GLY A 534 -2.22 -5.65 -6.71
N PHE A 535 -2.94 -6.46 -5.93
CA PHE A 535 -2.39 -7.70 -5.38
C PHE A 535 -2.38 -8.81 -6.44
N LEU A 536 -1.35 -9.65 -6.41
CA LEU A 536 -1.27 -10.81 -7.29
C LEU A 536 -2.28 -11.87 -6.85
N VAL A 537 -3.10 -12.30 -7.79
CA VAL A 537 -4.10 -13.37 -7.60
C VAL A 537 -3.78 -14.54 -8.51
N THR A 538 -4.26 -15.72 -8.13
CA THR A 538 -4.14 -16.91 -8.95
C THR A 538 -5.45 -17.71 -8.86
N PRO A 539 -5.89 -18.36 -9.96
CA PRO A 539 -7.17 -19.04 -10.01
C PRO A 539 -7.11 -20.42 -9.36
N TYR A 540 -8.18 -20.80 -8.66
CA TYR A 540 -8.36 -22.13 -8.10
C TYR A 540 -9.76 -22.68 -8.39
N ARG A 541 -9.87 -24.00 -8.53
CA ARG A 541 -11.18 -24.67 -8.65
C ARG A 541 -11.76 -24.90 -7.27
N LYS A 542 -13.02 -24.55 -7.09
CA LYS A 542 -13.72 -24.71 -5.81
C LYS A 542 -14.15 -26.15 -5.60
N VAL A 543 -14.01 -26.64 -4.37
CA VAL A 543 -14.48 -27.95 -3.92
C VAL A 543 -15.69 -27.75 -3.01
N LYS A 544 -16.78 -28.49 -3.27
CA LYS A 544 -17.96 -28.53 -2.41
C LYS A 544 -18.24 -29.97 -2.02
N SER A 545 -18.17 -30.26 -0.72
CA SER A 545 -18.42 -31.60 -0.16
C SER A 545 -17.60 -32.71 -0.84
N GLY A 546 -16.28 -32.48 -1.00
CA GLY A 546 -15.35 -33.44 -1.62
C GLY A 546 -15.46 -33.55 -3.15
N LYS A 547 -16.34 -32.78 -3.79
CA LYS A 547 -16.51 -32.76 -5.26
C LYS A 547 -15.96 -31.47 -5.86
N LEU A 548 -15.13 -31.61 -6.89
CA LEU A 548 -14.67 -30.52 -7.74
C LEU A 548 -15.84 -29.90 -8.50
N THR A 549 -15.89 -28.58 -8.49
CA THR A 549 -16.85 -27.79 -9.28
C THR A 549 -16.14 -27.09 -10.43
N ASP A 550 -16.91 -26.65 -11.43
CA ASP A 550 -16.40 -25.82 -12.53
C ASP A 550 -16.27 -24.33 -12.14
N GLU A 551 -16.63 -23.97 -10.90
CA GLU A 551 -16.48 -22.61 -10.37
C GLU A 551 -15.00 -22.31 -10.09
N ILE A 552 -14.50 -21.19 -10.61
CA ILE A 552 -13.13 -20.74 -10.45
C ILE A 552 -13.11 -19.46 -9.64
N ASP A 553 -12.47 -19.51 -8.47
CA ASP A 553 -12.26 -18.37 -7.59
C ASP A 553 -10.80 -17.91 -7.72
N TRP A 554 -10.61 -16.60 -7.93
CA TRP A 554 -9.28 -15.98 -7.97
C TRP A 554 -8.90 -15.52 -6.58
N LEU A 555 -7.90 -16.15 -5.98
CA LEU A 555 -7.54 -15.90 -4.58
C LEU A 555 -6.27 -15.08 -4.46
N ARG A 556 -6.29 -14.07 -3.57
CA ARG A 556 -5.06 -13.43 -3.09
C ARG A 556 -4.28 -14.38 -2.17
N ALA A 557 -3.01 -14.08 -1.96
CA ALA A 557 -2.15 -14.89 -1.09
C ALA A 557 -2.67 -14.97 0.36
N ASP A 558 -3.32 -13.93 0.87
CA ASP A 558 -3.90 -13.93 2.22
C ASP A 558 -5.20 -14.75 2.32
N GLU A 559 -5.98 -14.81 1.24
CA GLU A 559 -7.19 -15.64 1.16
C GLU A 559 -6.83 -17.11 1.03
N GLU A 560 -5.86 -17.43 0.16
CA GLU A 560 -5.30 -18.78 0.03
C GLU A 560 -4.78 -19.31 1.36
N SER A 561 -4.07 -18.48 2.14
CA SER A 561 -3.52 -18.89 3.44
C SER A 561 -4.59 -19.31 4.47
N ARG A 562 -5.87 -18.93 4.26
CA ARG A 562 -7.00 -19.26 5.14
C ARG A 562 -7.78 -20.50 4.68
N ALA A 563 -7.45 -21.04 3.51
CA ALA A 563 -8.16 -22.17 2.90
C ALA A 563 -7.23 -23.38 2.76
N TYR A 564 -7.80 -24.57 2.71
CA TYR A 564 -7.06 -25.79 2.39
C TYR A 564 -7.00 -25.99 0.89
N VAL A 565 -5.80 -25.89 0.31
CA VAL A 565 -5.59 -25.97 -1.14
C VAL A 565 -4.80 -27.21 -1.53
N ALA A 566 -5.41 -28.10 -2.30
CA ALA A 566 -4.75 -29.31 -2.80
C ALA A 566 -4.09 -29.08 -4.18
N PRO A 567 -3.01 -29.82 -4.49
CA PRO A 567 -2.29 -29.68 -5.74
C PRO A 567 -3.09 -30.19 -6.95
N ALA A 568 -2.68 -29.79 -8.15
CA ALA A 568 -3.39 -30.11 -9.40
C ALA A 568 -3.43 -31.62 -9.72
N ASP A 569 -2.51 -32.39 -9.16
CA ASP A 569 -2.37 -33.85 -9.34
C ASP A 569 -3.13 -34.66 -8.27
N ALA A 570 -3.93 -34.01 -7.41
CA ALA A 570 -4.78 -34.68 -6.45
C ALA A 570 -5.68 -35.74 -7.14
N VAL A 571 -5.70 -36.95 -6.57
CA VAL A 571 -6.40 -38.10 -7.15
C VAL A 571 -7.91 -37.88 -7.12
N CYS A 572 -8.53 -37.93 -8.30
CA CYS A 572 -9.97 -37.73 -8.47
C CYS A 572 -10.58 -38.82 -9.36
N GLU A 573 -11.75 -39.34 -8.98
CA GLU A 573 -12.60 -40.18 -9.83
C GLU A 573 -13.91 -39.43 -10.12
N ASP A 574 -14.26 -39.22 -11.39
CA ASP A 574 -15.46 -38.48 -11.82
C ASP A 574 -15.64 -37.10 -11.15
N GLY A 575 -14.53 -36.42 -10.86
CA GLY A 575 -14.50 -35.13 -10.18
C GLY A 575 -14.70 -35.19 -8.66
N THR A 576 -14.71 -36.38 -8.06
CA THR A 576 -14.75 -36.57 -6.61
C THR A 576 -13.36 -36.93 -6.09
N LEU A 577 -12.92 -36.25 -5.04
CA LEU A 577 -11.65 -36.54 -4.37
C LEU A 577 -11.78 -37.87 -3.61
N THR A 578 -11.01 -38.90 -3.99
CA THR A 578 -11.20 -40.27 -3.49
C THR A 578 -10.26 -40.67 -2.35
N ASP A 579 -9.11 -40.00 -2.21
CA ASP A 579 -8.13 -40.35 -1.18
C ASP A 579 -8.51 -39.77 0.20
N GLN A 580 -8.30 -40.57 1.24
CA GLN A 580 -8.55 -40.19 2.63
C GLN A 580 -7.40 -39.35 3.21
N ASN A 581 -6.23 -39.35 2.57
CA ASN A 581 -5.02 -38.68 3.02
C ASN A 581 -4.42 -37.84 1.87
N LEU A 582 -5.06 -36.71 1.58
CA LEU A 582 -4.60 -35.78 0.55
C LEU A 582 -3.65 -34.75 1.17
N VAL A 583 -2.59 -34.41 0.44
CA VAL A 583 -1.71 -33.29 0.79
C VAL A 583 -2.45 -31.99 0.45
N ALA A 584 -2.61 -31.11 1.43
CA ALA A 584 -3.12 -29.77 1.22
C ALA A 584 -2.17 -28.72 1.82
N ARG A 585 -2.06 -27.58 1.15
CA ARG A 585 -1.38 -26.39 1.67
C ARG A 585 -2.35 -25.63 2.56
N TYR A 586 -1.90 -25.29 3.78
CA TYR A 586 -2.64 -24.46 4.73
C TYR A 586 -1.67 -23.60 5.54
N ARG A 587 -1.92 -22.29 5.63
CA ARG A 587 -1.08 -21.32 6.38
C ARG A 587 0.44 -21.45 6.14
N SER A 588 0.83 -21.64 4.88
CA SER A 588 2.23 -21.81 4.46
C SER A 588 2.90 -23.10 4.97
N ASP A 589 2.12 -24.13 5.31
CA ASP A 589 2.62 -25.47 5.60
C ASP A 589 1.84 -26.53 4.79
N PHE A 590 2.38 -27.75 4.72
CA PHE A 590 1.75 -28.89 4.07
C PHE A 590 1.17 -29.84 5.13
N GLU A 591 -0.14 -30.02 5.11
CA GLU A 591 -0.87 -30.89 6.02
C GLU A 591 -1.52 -32.06 5.26
N MET A 592 -1.60 -33.23 5.91
CA MET A 592 -2.36 -34.37 5.39
C MET A 592 -3.79 -34.25 5.89
N VAL A 593 -4.74 -34.07 4.97
CA VAL A 593 -6.15 -33.82 5.28
C VAL A 593 -7.07 -34.74 4.50
N LYS A 594 -8.32 -34.85 4.95
CA LYS A 594 -9.37 -35.59 4.26
C LYS A 594 -9.95 -34.74 3.12
N ALA A 595 -10.49 -35.40 2.10
CA ALA A 595 -11.20 -34.78 0.98
C ALA A 595 -12.27 -33.75 1.39
N ASP A 596 -12.98 -34.00 2.50
CA ASP A 596 -14.07 -33.12 2.98
C ASP A 596 -13.60 -31.76 3.50
N VAL A 597 -12.31 -31.64 3.86
CA VAL A 597 -11.71 -30.41 4.41
C VAL A 597 -11.10 -29.54 3.32
N ILE A 598 -10.88 -30.09 2.12
CA ILE A 598 -10.29 -29.35 1.00
C ILE A 598 -11.31 -28.35 0.47
N ASP A 599 -10.90 -27.08 0.42
CA ASP A 599 -11.71 -25.98 -0.09
C ASP A 599 -11.46 -25.75 -1.58
N TYR A 600 -10.20 -25.90 -2.02
CA TYR A 600 -9.77 -25.57 -3.38
C TYR A 600 -8.73 -26.55 -3.94
N VAL A 601 -8.66 -26.62 -5.27
CA VAL A 601 -7.65 -27.38 -6.03
C VAL A 601 -7.02 -26.48 -7.10
N ASP A 602 -5.72 -26.62 -7.31
CA ASP A 602 -4.99 -25.92 -8.39
C ASP A 602 -5.64 -26.19 -9.77
N ILE A 603 -5.68 -25.19 -10.64
CA ILE A 603 -6.35 -25.31 -11.95
C ILE A 603 -5.54 -26.12 -12.97
N ALA A 604 -4.22 -26.15 -12.84
CA ALA A 604 -3.29 -26.81 -13.75
C ALA A 604 -1.92 -27.01 -13.09
N PRO A 605 -1.18 -28.09 -13.40
CA PRO A 605 0.18 -28.29 -12.89
C PRO A 605 1.15 -27.17 -13.29
N SER A 606 0.96 -26.59 -14.48
CA SER A 606 1.74 -25.45 -14.99
C SER A 606 1.48 -24.13 -14.25
N GLN A 607 0.53 -24.10 -13.30
CA GLN A 607 0.17 -22.88 -12.58
C GLN A 607 1.34 -22.28 -11.80
N MET A 608 2.27 -23.12 -11.30
CA MET A 608 3.41 -22.67 -10.49
C MET A 608 4.51 -21.96 -11.31
N VAL A 609 4.57 -22.15 -12.62
CA VAL A 609 5.71 -21.73 -13.45
C VAL A 609 5.38 -20.54 -14.36
N GLY A 610 6.43 -19.85 -14.80
CA GLY A 610 6.39 -18.80 -15.81
C GLY A 610 6.32 -19.37 -17.22
N VAL A 611 6.21 -18.47 -18.21
CA VAL A 611 6.00 -18.85 -19.61
C VAL A 611 7.22 -19.57 -20.18
N SER A 612 8.43 -19.13 -19.86
CA SER A 612 9.66 -19.77 -20.35
C SER A 612 9.84 -21.15 -19.75
N ALA A 613 9.73 -21.24 -18.42
CA ALA A 613 9.82 -22.50 -17.69
C ALA A 613 8.74 -23.51 -18.13
N GLY A 614 7.52 -23.06 -18.43
CA GLY A 614 6.43 -23.90 -18.91
C GLY A 614 6.65 -24.51 -20.31
N LEU A 615 7.66 -24.05 -21.05
CA LEU A 615 8.04 -24.62 -22.35
C LEU A 615 9.17 -25.67 -22.24
N ILE A 616 9.76 -25.85 -21.06
CA ILE A 616 10.81 -26.85 -20.83
C ILE A 616 10.14 -28.23 -20.67
N PRO A 617 10.37 -29.19 -21.58
CA PRO A 617 9.83 -30.53 -21.43
C PRO A 617 10.56 -31.28 -20.32
N PHE A 618 9.85 -32.14 -19.59
CA PHE A 618 10.41 -32.93 -18.48
C PHE A 618 11.05 -32.10 -17.37
N LEU A 619 10.52 -30.89 -17.14
CA LEU A 619 10.97 -29.98 -16.08
C LEU A 619 11.02 -30.65 -14.70
N GLU A 620 10.11 -31.60 -14.44
CA GLU A 620 10.05 -32.41 -13.22
C GLU A 620 11.27 -33.33 -13.01
N HIS A 621 12.09 -33.54 -14.03
CA HIS A 621 13.32 -34.34 -13.97
C HIS A 621 14.60 -33.50 -13.94
N ASP A 622 14.48 -32.18 -14.02
CA ASP A 622 15.61 -31.25 -14.00
C ASP A 622 15.84 -30.66 -12.61
N ASP A 623 17.11 -30.44 -12.27
CA ASP A 623 17.47 -29.66 -11.08
C ASP A 623 17.02 -28.19 -11.23
N ALA A 624 16.54 -27.58 -10.15
CA ALA A 624 16.02 -26.21 -10.19
C ALA A 624 17.03 -25.18 -10.72
N ASN A 625 18.34 -25.35 -10.46
CA ASN A 625 19.34 -24.44 -11.02
C ASN A 625 19.51 -24.63 -12.53
N ARG A 626 19.40 -25.87 -13.02
CA ARG A 626 19.45 -26.16 -14.46
C ARG A 626 18.20 -25.67 -15.18
N ALA A 627 17.04 -25.81 -14.56
CA ALA A 627 15.80 -25.24 -15.05
C ALA A 627 15.88 -23.70 -15.12
N LEU A 628 16.44 -23.05 -14.10
CA LEU A 628 16.69 -21.60 -14.10
C LEU A 628 17.60 -21.20 -15.27
N MET A 629 18.74 -21.87 -15.42
CA MET A 629 19.65 -21.62 -16.56
C MET A 629 18.94 -21.84 -17.90
N GLY A 630 18.19 -22.94 -18.02
CA GLY A 630 17.44 -23.30 -19.22
C GLY A 630 16.35 -22.29 -19.59
N SER A 631 15.68 -21.70 -18.59
CA SER A 631 14.66 -20.67 -18.82
C SER A 631 15.23 -19.32 -19.26
N ASN A 632 16.49 -19.05 -18.93
CA ASN A 632 17.20 -17.81 -19.26
C ASN A 632 17.98 -17.88 -20.59
N MET A 633 18.32 -19.09 -21.07
CA MET A 633 18.99 -19.35 -22.35
C MET A 633 18.00 -19.35 -23.51
#